data_AF-A0A428T469-F1
#
_entry.id   AF-A0A428T469-F1
#
_cell.length_a   1.000
_cell.length_b   1.000
_cell.length_c   1.000
_cell.angle_alpha   90.00
_cell.angle_beta   90.00
_cell.angle_gamma   90.00
#
_symmetry.space_group_name_H-M   'P 1'
#
loop_
_entity.id
_entity.type
_entity.pdbx_description
1 polymer ?
#
loop_
_entity_poly.entity_id
_entity_poly.type
_entity_poly.pdbx_seq_one_letter_code
_entity_poly.pdbx_strand_id
1 'polypeptide(L)'
;MALKTLTDINDSIERIGTSRWLRPKLLHYAFASSGLICEALFFIAFLASDFLPLLSPTWSPERTAKHYRKHQTGIHASSAIMMFAGTFFLPYTISISDQMRRIPNIPWILRQLQIASGIAGTFGFFMPGMHLGVAGLRPDRSPELTELANDTFWMYAIMPFQTFILQSWTWSYAIIIDNRPNPMYPKILTIINLFVPACFMFSVVVYSTLSGPFAWNGALGFWFPLVIFGIQFIVDLYFLLRAIQRDYLNEGEME
;
A
#
# COMPACT_ATOMS: atom_id res chain seq x y z
N MET A 1 -44.64 -19.27 -1.63
CA MET A 1 -43.71 -18.59 -2.57
C MET A 1 -42.50 -18.02 -1.84
N ALA A 2 -42.68 -17.11 -0.86
CA ALA A 2 -41.56 -16.52 -0.09
C ALA A 2 -40.64 -17.53 0.63
N LEU A 3 -41.19 -18.61 1.20
CA LEU A 3 -40.39 -19.63 1.90
C LEU A 3 -39.42 -20.37 0.95
N LYS A 4 -39.87 -20.67 -0.27
CA LYS A 4 -39.07 -21.35 -1.30
C LYS A 4 -37.93 -20.46 -1.79
N THR A 5 -38.20 -19.17 -1.95
CA THR A 5 -37.18 -18.17 -2.31
C THR A 5 -36.09 -18.04 -1.24
N LEU A 6 -36.44 -18.12 0.04
CA LEU A 6 -35.45 -18.11 1.14
C LEU A 6 -34.59 -19.38 1.15
N THR A 7 -35.18 -20.54 0.88
CA THR A 7 -34.44 -21.81 0.76
C THR A 7 -33.49 -21.78 -0.44
N ASP A 8 -33.94 -21.31 -1.61
CA ASP A 8 -33.11 -21.19 -2.82
C ASP A 8 -31.92 -20.21 -2.61
N ILE A 9 -32.13 -19.15 -1.82
CA ILE A 9 -31.06 -18.21 -1.42
C ILE A 9 -30.06 -18.90 -0.48
N ASN A 10 -30.53 -19.63 0.54
CA ASN A 10 -29.66 -20.35 1.46
C ASN A 10 -28.81 -21.41 0.73
N ASP A 11 -29.43 -22.21 -0.14
CA ASP A 11 -28.72 -23.22 -0.92
C ASP A 11 -27.67 -22.57 -1.84
N SER A 12 -27.98 -21.40 -2.41
CA SER A 12 -27.03 -20.63 -3.21
C SER A 12 -25.85 -20.11 -2.38
N ILE A 13 -26.10 -19.64 -1.15
CA ILE A 13 -25.06 -19.19 -0.20
C ILE A 13 -24.18 -20.35 0.24
N GLU A 14 -24.76 -21.50 0.59
CA GLU A 14 -24.02 -22.71 0.96
C GLU A 14 -23.15 -23.23 -0.19
N ARG A 15 -23.66 -23.18 -1.43
CA ARG A 15 -22.90 -23.53 -2.63
C ARG A 15 -21.73 -22.56 -2.87
N ILE A 16 -21.88 -21.28 -2.54
CA ILE A 16 -20.77 -20.32 -2.56
C ILE A 16 -19.75 -20.66 -1.48
N GLY A 17 -20.20 -20.95 -0.26
CA GLY A 17 -19.35 -21.31 0.89
C GLY A 17 -18.47 -22.54 0.65
N THR A 18 -18.96 -23.51 -0.12
CA THR A 18 -18.23 -24.74 -0.50
C THR A 18 -17.48 -24.61 -1.83
N SER A 19 -17.53 -23.45 -2.48
CA SER A 19 -16.91 -23.25 -3.79
C SER A 19 -15.38 -23.34 -3.73
N ARG A 20 -14.78 -23.81 -4.82
CA ARG A 20 -13.31 -23.88 -4.97
C ARG A 20 -12.61 -22.52 -4.82
N TRP A 21 -13.35 -21.42 -5.03
CA TRP A 21 -12.84 -20.05 -4.97
C TRP A 21 -12.69 -19.54 -3.52
N LEU A 22 -13.42 -20.12 -2.56
CA LEU A 22 -13.30 -19.79 -1.13
C LEU A 22 -12.39 -20.76 -0.36
N ARG A 23 -11.62 -21.58 -1.07
CA ARG A 23 -10.62 -22.44 -0.42
C ARG A 23 -9.61 -21.58 0.36
N PRO A 24 -9.28 -21.92 1.62
CA PRO A 24 -8.35 -21.13 2.44
C PRO A 24 -7.04 -20.81 1.73
N LYS A 25 -6.49 -21.79 0.98
CA LYS A 25 -5.31 -21.62 0.15
C LYS A 25 -5.43 -20.49 -0.86
N LEU A 26 -6.53 -20.44 -1.62
CA LEU A 26 -6.72 -19.40 -2.63
C LEU A 26 -6.92 -18.03 -1.99
N LEU A 27 -7.62 -17.97 -0.85
CA LEU A 27 -7.80 -16.74 -0.09
C LEU A 27 -6.47 -16.18 0.44
N HIS A 28 -5.58 -17.02 0.97
CA HIS A 28 -4.24 -16.59 1.39
C HIS A 28 -3.41 -16.02 0.22
N TYR A 29 -3.40 -16.69 -0.93
CA TYR A 29 -2.72 -16.19 -2.12
C TYR A 29 -3.34 -14.89 -2.64
N ALA A 30 -4.67 -14.79 -2.65
CA ALA A 30 -5.37 -13.56 -3.04
C ALA A 30 -5.03 -12.41 -2.09
N PHE A 31 -4.95 -12.68 -0.79
CA PHE A 31 -4.61 -11.68 0.21
C PHE A 31 -3.17 -11.21 0.07
N ALA A 32 -2.20 -12.12 -0.09
CA ALA A 32 -0.82 -11.74 -0.35
C ALA A 32 -0.69 -10.97 -1.69
N SER A 33 -1.36 -11.41 -2.75
CA SER A 33 -1.25 -10.78 -4.07
C SER A 33 -2.03 -9.46 -4.19
N SER A 34 -2.94 -9.17 -3.26
CA SER A 34 -3.72 -7.92 -3.26
C SER A 34 -2.84 -6.67 -3.19
N GLY A 35 -1.65 -6.75 -2.60
CA GLY A 35 -0.68 -5.65 -2.62
C GLY A 35 -0.32 -5.21 -4.04
N LEU A 36 -0.19 -6.14 -5.00
CA LEU A 36 0.09 -5.79 -6.41
C LEU A 36 -1.05 -4.99 -7.02
N ILE A 37 -2.30 -5.33 -6.66
CA ILE A 37 -3.48 -4.62 -7.13
C ILE A 37 -3.47 -3.20 -6.54
N CYS A 38 -3.13 -3.06 -5.25
CA CYS A 38 -2.98 -1.77 -4.60
C CYS A 38 -1.98 -0.86 -5.34
N GLU A 39 -0.75 -1.35 -5.53
CA GLU A 39 0.31 -0.60 -6.22
C GLU A 39 -0.07 -0.28 -7.67
N ALA A 40 -0.61 -1.24 -8.42
CA ALA A 40 -1.04 -1.02 -9.79
C ALA A 40 -2.12 0.07 -9.90
N LEU A 41 -3.12 0.05 -9.01
CA LEU A 41 -4.15 1.08 -8.97
C LEU A 41 -3.57 2.45 -8.61
N PHE A 42 -2.59 2.51 -7.70
CA PHE A 42 -1.90 3.76 -7.37
C PHE A 42 -1.18 4.37 -8.60
N PHE A 43 -0.45 3.57 -9.37
CA PHE A 43 0.17 4.04 -10.62
C PHE A 43 -0.87 4.44 -11.68
N ILE A 44 -1.96 3.69 -11.82
CA ILE A 44 -3.06 4.04 -12.72
C ILE A 44 -3.66 5.40 -12.33
N ALA A 45 -3.78 5.70 -11.04
CA ALA A 45 -4.25 7.00 -10.58
C ALA A 45 -3.31 8.13 -11.01
N PHE A 46 -1.99 7.96 -10.92
CA PHE A 46 -1.03 8.98 -11.37
C PHE A 46 -1.09 9.22 -12.88
N LEU A 47 -1.30 8.15 -13.67
CA LEU A 47 -1.49 8.24 -15.11
C LEU A 47 -2.80 8.95 -15.46
N ALA A 48 -3.90 8.66 -14.74
CA ALA A 48 -5.20 9.26 -14.99
C ALA A 48 -5.20 10.78 -14.74
N SER A 49 -4.44 11.28 -13.77
CA SER A 49 -4.35 12.72 -13.45
C SER A 49 -3.25 13.47 -14.21
N ASP A 50 -2.54 12.80 -15.12
CA ASP A 50 -1.38 13.33 -15.85
C ASP A 50 -0.31 13.89 -14.88
N PHE A 51 -0.02 13.15 -13.81
CA PHE A 51 0.99 13.48 -12.80
C PHE A 51 2.35 12.83 -13.09
N LEU A 52 2.56 12.27 -14.28
CA LEU A 52 3.83 11.69 -14.70
C LEU A 52 4.31 12.42 -15.97
N PRO A 53 5.29 13.33 -15.89
CA PRO A 53 6.14 13.64 -14.72
C PRO A 53 5.42 14.41 -13.60
N LEU A 54 5.93 14.27 -12.37
CA LEU A 54 5.34 14.90 -11.17
C LEU A 54 5.23 16.41 -11.32
N LEU A 55 4.12 16.98 -10.83
CA LEU A 55 3.91 18.42 -10.84
C LEU A 55 5.02 19.12 -10.05
N SER A 56 5.53 20.22 -10.59
CA SER A 56 6.65 20.92 -9.96
C SER A 56 6.17 21.81 -8.82
N PRO A 57 6.87 21.81 -7.67
CA PRO A 57 6.56 22.68 -6.53
C PRO A 57 6.73 24.17 -6.80
N THR A 58 7.45 24.54 -7.87
CA THR A 58 7.69 25.93 -8.25
C THR A 58 6.74 26.42 -9.34
N TRP A 59 5.69 25.66 -9.66
CA TRP A 59 4.64 26.15 -10.56
C TRP A 59 3.91 27.31 -9.91
N SER A 60 3.54 28.30 -10.71
CA SER A 60 2.66 29.36 -10.21
C SER A 60 1.27 28.78 -9.89
N PRO A 61 0.52 29.41 -8.97
CA PRO A 61 -0.84 28.99 -8.65
C PRO A 61 -1.72 28.86 -9.89
N GLU A 62 -1.60 29.78 -10.85
CA GLU A 62 -2.40 29.80 -12.09
C GLU A 62 -2.06 28.60 -12.98
N ARG A 63 -0.78 28.22 -13.05
CA ARG A 63 -0.32 27.07 -13.82
C ARG A 63 -0.87 25.78 -13.22
N THR A 64 -0.80 25.64 -11.90
CA THR A 64 -1.36 24.50 -11.17
C THR A 64 -2.88 24.42 -11.39
N ALA A 65 -3.61 25.51 -11.18
CA ALA A 65 -5.05 25.56 -11.41
C ALA A 65 -5.43 25.24 -12.88
N LYS A 66 -4.62 25.68 -13.85
CA LYS A 66 -4.82 25.35 -15.27
C LYS A 66 -4.68 23.84 -15.53
N HIS A 67 -3.71 23.17 -14.91
CA HIS A 67 -3.58 21.70 -14.99
C HIS A 67 -4.81 21.01 -14.45
N TYR A 68 -5.28 21.43 -13.27
CA TYR A 68 -6.45 20.84 -12.63
C TYR A 68 -7.74 21.01 -13.45
N ARG A 69 -7.94 22.16 -14.08
CA ARG A 69 -9.06 22.37 -15.01
C ARG A 69 -8.94 21.51 -16.27
N LYS A 70 -7.74 21.40 -16.83
CA LYS A 70 -7.51 20.64 -18.07
C LYS A 70 -7.71 19.13 -17.87
N HIS A 71 -7.32 18.59 -16.72
CA HIS A 71 -7.35 17.15 -16.44
C HIS A 71 -8.40 16.77 -15.38
N GLN A 72 -9.48 17.54 -15.25
CA GLN A 72 -10.46 17.42 -14.16
C GLN A 72 -11.05 16.01 -14.02
N THR A 73 -11.51 15.42 -15.12
CA THR A 73 -12.07 14.04 -15.12
C THR A 73 -11.03 13.02 -14.66
N GLY A 74 -9.79 13.20 -15.11
CA GLY A 74 -8.65 12.39 -14.71
C GLY A 74 -8.41 12.47 -13.20
N ILE A 75 -8.35 13.68 -12.66
CA ILE A 75 -8.17 13.96 -11.23
C ILE A 75 -9.28 13.36 -10.37
N HIS A 76 -10.53 13.43 -10.80
CA HIS A 76 -11.65 12.77 -10.10
C HIS A 76 -11.53 11.25 -10.14
N ALA A 77 -11.16 10.67 -11.28
CA ALA A 77 -10.90 9.24 -11.39
C ALA A 77 -9.74 8.82 -10.48
N SER A 78 -8.62 9.55 -10.49
CA SER A 78 -7.46 9.31 -9.64
C SER A 78 -7.80 9.37 -8.16
N SER A 79 -8.61 10.35 -7.74
CA SER A 79 -9.10 10.48 -6.37
C SER A 79 -9.84 9.21 -5.93
N ALA A 80 -10.81 8.75 -6.73
CA ALA A 80 -11.58 7.54 -6.44
C ALA A 80 -10.70 6.27 -6.46
N ILE A 81 -9.82 6.15 -7.46
CA ILE A 81 -8.93 5.00 -7.63
C ILE A 81 -7.96 4.90 -6.44
N MET A 82 -7.34 5.99 -5.99
CA MET A 82 -6.43 5.99 -4.84
C MET A 82 -7.14 5.58 -3.56
N MET A 83 -8.33 6.12 -3.29
CA MET A 83 -9.11 5.74 -2.11
C MET A 83 -9.47 4.24 -2.14
N PHE A 84 -9.85 3.72 -3.31
CA PHE A 84 -10.18 2.31 -3.47
C PHE A 84 -8.94 1.41 -3.40
N ALA A 85 -7.78 1.85 -3.93
CA ALA A 85 -6.52 1.11 -3.88
C ALA A 85 -6.13 0.73 -2.45
N GLY A 86 -6.29 1.64 -1.49
CA GLY A 86 -5.98 1.40 -0.08
C GLY A 86 -6.72 0.19 0.53
N THR A 87 -7.88 -0.20 -0.01
CA THR A 87 -8.63 -1.38 0.44
C THR A 87 -7.86 -2.68 0.20
N PHE A 88 -7.05 -2.74 -0.88
CA PHE A 88 -6.24 -3.92 -1.20
C PHE A 88 -4.95 -4.00 -0.37
N PHE A 89 -4.49 -2.91 0.24
CA PHE A 89 -3.31 -2.95 1.12
C PHE A 89 -3.58 -3.66 2.46
N LEU A 90 -4.83 -3.64 2.92
CA LEU A 90 -5.26 -4.29 4.16
C LEU A 90 -5.06 -5.82 4.15
N PRO A 91 -5.62 -6.59 3.18
CA PRO A 91 -5.42 -8.03 3.12
C PRO A 91 -3.94 -8.42 2.93
N TYR A 92 -3.16 -7.63 2.17
CA TYR A 92 -1.71 -7.81 2.05
C TYR A 92 -1.02 -7.73 3.43
N THR A 93 -1.25 -6.66 4.18
CA THR A 93 -0.71 -6.48 5.53
C THR A 93 -1.09 -7.63 6.46
N ILE A 94 -2.37 -8.04 6.44
CA ILE A 94 -2.88 -9.11 7.29
C ILE A 94 -2.17 -10.44 6.97
N SER A 95 -1.92 -10.72 5.68
CA SER A 95 -1.24 -11.95 5.27
C SER A 95 0.20 -12.06 5.81
N ILE A 96 0.93 -10.94 5.90
CA ILE A 96 2.27 -10.93 6.53
C ILE A 96 2.17 -11.28 8.01
N SER A 97 1.26 -10.65 8.75
CA SER A 97 1.11 -10.91 10.19
C SER A 97 0.57 -12.32 10.47
N ASP A 98 -0.32 -12.84 9.61
CA ASP A 98 -0.76 -14.22 9.67
C ASP A 98 0.44 -15.17 9.52
N GLN A 99 1.31 -14.93 8.55
CA GLN A 99 2.50 -15.75 8.35
C GLN A 99 3.47 -15.64 9.53
N MET A 100 3.66 -14.45 10.11
CA MET A 100 4.48 -14.27 11.31
C MET A 100 4.04 -15.14 12.50
N ARG A 101 2.76 -15.52 12.61
CA ARG A 101 2.27 -16.38 13.72
C ARG A 101 2.93 -17.77 13.76
N ARG A 102 3.53 -18.20 12.64
CA ARG A 102 4.21 -19.50 12.48
C ARG A 102 5.67 -19.46 12.91
N ILE A 103 6.19 -18.30 13.33
CA ILE A 103 7.54 -18.14 13.82
C ILE A 103 7.56 -18.39 15.34
N PRO A 104 8.38 -19.33 15.84
CA PRO A 104 8.48 -19.61 17.27
C PRO A 104 8.90 -18.38 18.07
N ASN A 105 8.34 -18.23 19.28
CA ASN A 105 8.67 -17.15 20.22
C ASN A 105 8.39 -15.72 19.74
N ILE A 106 7.63 -15.52 18.66
CA ILE A 106 7.22 -14.18 18.24
C ILE A 106 6.26 -13.57 19.29
N PRO A 107 6.60 -12.41 19.89
CA PRO A 107 5.69 -11.73 20.80
C PRO A 107 4.41 -11.32 20.09
N TRP A 108 3.25 -11.56 20.73
CA TRP A 108 1.94 -11.11 20.23
C TRP A 108 1.94 -9.63 19.85
N ILE A 109 2.53 -8.78 20.70
CA ILE A 109 2.60 -7.33 20.50
C ILE A 109 3.23 -6.93 19.15
N LEU A 110 4.22 -7.67 18.64
CA LEU A 110 4.84 -7.36 17.36
C LEU A 110 3.93 -7.70 16.16
N ARG A 111 3.14 -8.77 16.26
CA ARG A 111 2.14 -9.10 15.23
C ARG A 111 1.01 -8.07 15.18
N GLN A 112 0.61 -7.56 16.35
CA GLN A 112 -0.38 -6.49 16.43
C GLN A 112 0.16 -5.17 15.91
N LEU A 113 1.42 -4.83 16.26
CA LEU A 113 2.08 -3.65 15.72
C LEU A 113 2.22 -3.76 14.19
N GLN A 114 2.54 -4.94 13.65
CA GLN A 114 2.59 -5.15 12.20
C GLN A 114 1.25 -4.83 11.51
N ILE A 115 0.16 -5.33 12.07
CA ILE A 115 -1.19 -5.07 11.54
C ILE A 115 -1.54 -3.59 11.68
N ALA A 116 -1.34 -3.00 12.86
CA ALA A 116 -1.66 -1.59 13.12
C ALA A 116 -0.87 -0.65 12.20
N SER A 117 0.42 -0.92 11.99
CA SER A 117 1.28 -0.17 11.08
C SER A 117 0.81 -0.27 9.64
N GLY A 118 0.45 -1.47 9.15
CA GLY A 118 -0.06 -1.58 7.77
C GLY A 118 -1.46 -0.99 7.58
N ILE A 119 -2.34 -1.09 8.58
CA ILE A 119 -3.63 -0.37 8.57
C ILE A 119 -3.38 1.14 8.51
N ALA A 120 -2.48 1.68 9.32
CA ALA A 120 -2.12 3.09 9.27
C ALA A 120 -1.49 3.48 7.92
N GLY A 121 -0.78 2.55 7.26
CA GLY A 121 -0.24 2.73 5.91
C GLY A 121 -1.31 3.01 4.86
N THR A 122 -2.56 2.58 5.07
CA THR A 122 -3.67 2.91 4.16
C THR A 122 -3.95 4.42 4.07
N PHE A 123 -3.53 5.21 5.07
CA PHE A 123 -3.62 6.66 5.00
C PHE A 123 -2.79 7.26 3.87
N GLY A 124 -1.72 6.59 3.43
CA GLY A 124 -0.95 6.99 2.24
C GLY A 124 -1.69 6.88 0.91
N PHE A 125 -2.86 6.23 0.89
CA PHE A 125 -3.71 6.14 -0.29
C PHE A 125 -4.97 6.98 -0.12
N PHE A 126 -5.61 6.84 1.04
CA PHE A 126 -6.87 7.49 1.36
C PHE A 126 -6.74 9.01 1.49
N MET A 127 -5.79 9.50 2.28
CA MET A 127 -5.62 10.94 2.52
C MET A 127 -5.28 11.72 1.25
N PRO A 128 -4.28 11.32 0.44
CA PRO A 128 -4.02 12.03 -0.82
C PRO A 128 -5.22 11.92 -1.77
N GLY A 129 -5.86 10.76 -1.89
CA GLY A 129 -7.07 10.62 -2.71
C GLY A 129 -8.17 11.64 -2.35
N MET A 130 -8.42 11.85 -1.06
CA MET A 130 -9.37 12.88 -0.58
C MET A 130 -8.95 14.31 -0.95
N HIS A 131 -7.68 14.66 -0.73
CA HIS A 131 -7.16 16.01 -1.02
C HIS A 131 -7.17 16.29 -2.53
N LEU A 132 -6.84 15.27 -3.33
CA LEU A 132 -6.93 15.34 -4.78
C LEU A 132 -8.37 15.58 -5.25
N GLY A 133 -9.33 14.90 -4.63
CA GLY A 133 -10.76 15.12 -4.86
C GLY A 133 -11.19 16.55 -4.55
N VAL A 134 -10.77 17.09 -3.39
CA VAL A 134 -11.04 18.50 -3.00
C VAL A 134 -10.43 19.49 -3.98
N ALA A 135 -9.21 19.23 -4.45
CA ALA A 135 -8.50 20.08 -5.42
C ALA A 135 -9.21 20.10 -6.79
N GLY A 136 -9.73 18.95 -7.25
CA GLY A 136 -10.49 18.85 -8.51
C GLY A 136 -11.97 19.22 -8.41
N LEU A 137 -12.53 19.36 -7.20
CA LEU A 137 -13.98 19.50 -7.00
C LEU A 137 -14.56 20.80 -7.56
N ARG A 138 -13.81 21.91 -7.47
CA ARG A 138 -14.28 23.25 -7.87
C ARG A 138 -13.29 23.90 -8.85
N PRO A 139 -13.56 23.86 -10.17
CA PRO A 139 -12.64 24.40 -11.17
C PRO A 139 -12.49 25.92 -11.12
N ASP A 140 -13.52 26.62 -10.61
CA ASP A 140 -13.58 28.08 -10.52
C ASP A 140 -13.03 28.65 -9.19
N ARG A 141 -12.40 27.80 -8.36
CA ARG A 141 -11.76 28.25 -7.12
C ARG A 141 -10.56 29.14 -7.44
N SER A 142 -10.22 30.05 -6.52
CA SER A 142 -9.01 30.85 -6.64
C SER A 142 -7.77 29.96 -6.81
N PRO A 143 -6.84 30.31 -7.71
CA PRO A 143 -5.68 29.46 -8.02
C PRO A 143 -4.83 29.08 -6.79
N GLU A 144 -4.69 29.98 -5.82
CA GLU A 144 -3.91 29.80 -4.60
C GLU A 144 -4.50 28.69 -3.70
N LEU A 145 -5.83 28.55 -3.68
CA LEU A 145 -6.48 27.48 -2.93
C LEU A 145 -6.34 26.12 -3.64
N THR A 146 -6.25 26.11 -4.97
CA THR A 146 -5.96 24.89 -5.73
C THR A 146 -4.50 24.47 -5.53
N GLU A 147 -3.57 25.42 -5.51
CA GLU A 147 -2.16 25.19 -5.17
C GLU A 147 -2.02 24.59 -3.76
N LEU A 148 -2.62 25.20 -2.74
CA LEU A 148 -2.60 24.65 -1.38
C LEU A 148 -3.18 23.22 -1.32
N ALA A 149 -4.25 22.95 -2.06
CA ALA A 149 -4.84 21.62 -2.14
C ALA A 149 -3.94 20.60 -2.87
N ASN A 150 -3.18 21.04 -3.87
CA ASN A 150 -2.15 20.24 -4.54
C ASN A 150 -0.98 19.94 -3.58
N ASP A 151 -0.50 20.94 -2.84
CA ASP A 151 0.65 20.78 -1.96
C ASP A 151 0.31 19.81 -0.82
N THR A 152 -0.88 19.96 -0.24
CA THR A 152 -1.38 19.00 0.76
C THR A 152 -1.51 17.59 0.18
N PHE A 153 -1.97 17.42 -1.06
CA PHE A 153 -1.97 16.13 -1.74
C PHE A 153 -0.56 15.49 -1.76
N TRP A 154 0.47 16.24 -2.21
CA TRP A 154 1.83 15.72 -2.28
C TRP A 154 2.41 15.40 -0.89
N MET A 155 2.11 16.23 0.12
CA MET A 155 2.52 15.93 1.49
C MET A 155 1.87 14.64 1.98
N TYR A 156 0.56 14.45 1.80
CA TYR A 156 -0.12 13.23 2.24
C TYR A 156 0.29 11.98 1.43
N ALA A 157 0.74 12.14 0.19
CA ALA A 157 1.25 11.02 -0.62
C ALA A 157 2.63 10.53 -0.16
N ILE A 158 3.49 11.42 0.37
CA ILE A 158 4.89 11.08 0.68
C ILE A 158 5.10 10.86 2.19
N MET A 159 4.42 11.65 3.04
CA MET A 159 4.72 11.73 4.47
C MET A 159 4.31 10.54 5.34
N PRO A 160 3.35 9.67 4.97
CA PRO A 160 3.01 8.51 5.78
C PRO A 160 4.11 7.45 5.94
N PHE A 161 5.36 7.75 5.57
CA PHE A 161 6.48 6.79 5.55
C PHE A 161 6.73 6.10 6.90
N GLN A 162 6.45 6.74 8.04
CA GLN A 162 6.71 6.15 9.37
C GLN A 162 5.95 4.83 9.61
N THR A 163 4.80 4.65 8.97
CA THR A 163 4.01 3.42 9.11
C THR A 163 4.73 2.24 8.47
N PHE A 164 5.40 2.46 7.33
CA PHE A 164 6.19 1.45 6.63
C PHE A 164 7.47 1.10 7.37
N ILE A 165 8.05 2.04 8.14
CA ILE A 165 9.20 1.77 9.01
C ILE A 165 8.84 0.73 10.06
N LEU A 166 7.81 1.00 10.86
CA LEU A 166 7.38 0.07 11.90
C LEU A 166 6.96 -1.27 11.30
N GLN A 167 6.24 -1.25 10.18
CA GLN A 167 5.82 -2.46 9.49
C GLN A 167 7.03 -3.35 9.13
N SER A 168 8.01 -2.80 8.40
CA SER A 168 9.20 -3.52 7.96
C SER A 168 10.10 -3.98 9.12
N TRP A 169 10.22 -3.16 10.18
CA TRP A 169 11.06 -3.48 11.32
C TRP A 169 10.47 -4.58 12.21
N THR A 170 9.15 -4.64 12.37
CA THR A 170 8.52 -5.77 13.06
C THR A 170 8.69 -7.08 12.29
N TRP A 171 8.60 -7.04 10.96
CA TRP A 171 8.88 -8.21 10.14
C TRP A 171 10.35 -8.63 10.21
N SER A 172 11.27 -7.66 10.14
CA SER A 172 12.71 -7.89 10.34
C SER A 172 13.02 -8.57 11.66
N TYR A 173 12.40 -8.11 12.76
CA TYR A 173 12.53 -8.75 14.07
C TYR A 173 12.09 -10.21 14.03
N ALA A 174 10.93 -10.49 13.43
CA ALA A 174 10.42 -11.85 13.31
C ALA A 174 11.39 -12.76 12.52
N ILE A 175 12.01 -12.23 11.46
CA ILE A 175 13.04 -12.93 10.70
C ILE A 175 14.29 -13.18 11.54
N ILE A 176 14.73 -12.21 12.36
CA ILE A 176 15.92 -12.35 13.22
C ILE A 176 15.74 -13.46 14.25
N ILE A 177 14.60 -13.50 14.96
CA ILE A 177 14.38 -14.47 16.05
C ILE A 177 14.14 -15.90 15.56
N ASP A 178 13.85 -16.08 14.27
CA ASP A 178 13.61 -17.40 13.69
C ASP A 178 14.92 -18.22 13.57
N ASN A 179 15.27 -18.94 14.63
CA ASN A 179 16.49 -19.76 14.72
C ASN A 179 16.28 -21.22 14.30
N ARG A 180 15.19 -21.53 13.59
CA ARG A 180 14.95 -22.88 13.07
C ARG A 180 16.06 -23.28 12.07
N PRO A 181 16.38 -24.58 11.92
CA PRO A 181 17.33 -25.05 10.91
C PRO A 181 16.93 -24.67 9.47
N ASN A 182 15.63 -24.59 9.22
CA ASN A 182 15.05 -24.06 7.99
C ASN A 182 14.12 -22.88 8.35
N PRO A 183 14.65 -21.65 8.43
CA PRO A 183 13.84 -20.47 8.73
C PRO A 183 12.76 -20.25 7.67
N MET A 184 11.65 -19.65 8.09
CA MET A 184 10.52 -19.34 7.19
C MET A 184 10.93 -18.35 6.09
N TYR A 185 11.77 -17.39 6.46
CA TYR A 185 12.27 -16.32 5.61
C TYR A 185 13.81 -16.30 5.65
N PRO A 186 14.50 -16.01 4.54
CA PRO A 186 15.95 -15.89 4.55
C PRO A 186 16.41 -14.65 5.32
N LYS A 187 17.50 -14.77 6.09
CA LYS A 187 18.02 -13.70 6.96
C LYS A 187 18.41 -12.42 6.23
N ILE A 188 18.75 -12.50 4.94
CA ILE A 188 19.07 -11.33 4.10
C ILE A 188 17.90 -10.33 4.03
N LEU A 189 16.65 -10.80 4.15
CA LEU A 189 15.46 -9.93 4.15
C LEU A 189 15.45 -8.95 5.31
N THR A 190 16.07 -9.31 6.45
CA THR A 190 16.26 -8.40 7.57
C THR A 190 17.05 -7.16 7.15
N ILE A 191 18.10 -7.32 6.34
CA ILE A 191 18.92 -6.18 5.92
C ILE A 191 18.10 -5.24 5.03
N ILE A 192 17.35 -5.81 4.08
CA ILE A 192 16.48 -5.04 3.18
C ILE A 192 15.39 -4.28 3.98
N ASN A 193 14.67 -5.00 4.84
CA ASN A 193 13.55 -4.47 5.63
C ASN A 193 13.99 -3.57 6.80
N LEU A 194 15.29 -3.49 7.13
CA LEU A 194 15.82 -2.46 8.03
C LEU A 194 16.30 -1.24 7.25
N PHE A 195 17.00 -1.44 6.13
CA PHE A 195 17.68 -0.39 5.38
C PHE A 195 16.72 0.48 4.56
N VAL A 196 15.88 -0.13 3.73
CA VAL A 196 14.98 0.59 2.82
C VAL A 196 14.02 1.54 3.55
N PRO A 197 13.29 1.12 4.60
CA PRO A 197 12.45 2.05 5.35
C PRO A 197 13.24 3.18 6.04
N ALA A 198 14.48 2.92 6.48
CA ALA A 198 15.32 3.97 7.05
C ALA A 198 15.66 5.06 6.02
N CYS A 199 15.79 4.71 4.74
CA CYS A 199 15.95 5.68 3.66
C CYS A 199 14.72 6.59 3.48
N PHE A 200 13.51 6.19 3.90
CA PHE A 200 12.36 7.08 3.76
C PHE A 200 12.46 8.34 4.61
N MET A 201 13.31 8.35 5.65
CA MET A 201 13.60 9.55 6.44
C MET A 201 14.16 10.71 5.60
N PHE A 202 14.79 10.44 4.44
CA PHE A 202 15.21 11.50 3.52
C PHE A 202 14.02 12.33 3.00
N SER A 203 12.84 11.72 2.91
CA SER A 203 11.63 12.38 2.41
C SER A 203 11.12 13.46 3.36
N VAL A 204 11.48 13.44 4.66
CA VAL A 204 11.10 14.49 5.62
C VAL A 204 11.52 15.89 5.15
N VAL A 205 12.65 15.96 4.43
CA VAL A 205 13.20 17.21 3.92
C VAL A 205 12.33 17.85 2.82
N VAL A 206 11.37 17.10 2.25
CA VAL A 206 10.41 17.61 1.26
C VAL A 206 9.62 18.81 1.78
N TYR A 207 9.39 18.91 3.10
CA TYR A 207 8.75 20.09 3.72
C TYR A 207 9.57 21.38 3.62
N SER A 208 10.88 21.28 3.40
CA SER A 208 11.80 22.40 3.57
C SER A 208 12.29 22.99 2.25
N THR A 209 11.97 22.37 1.10
CA THR A 209 12.40 22.88 -0.20
C THR A 209 11.38 22.65 -1.31
N LEU A 210 11.27 23.66 -2.17
CA LEU A 210 10.47 23.62 -3.40
C LEU A 210 11.31 23.21 -4.62
N SER A 211 12.63 23.06 -4.48
CA SER A 211 13.52 22.71 -5.59
C SER A 211 14.70 21.82 -5.18
N GLY A 212 15.41 21.30 -6.18
CA GLY A 212 16.56 20.42 -5.96
C GLY A 212 16.18 18.97 -5.65
N PRO A 213 17.14 18.15 -5.19
CA PRO A 213 16.95 16.71 -5.07
C PRO A 213 15.91 16.32 -4.00
N PHE A 214 15.70 17.15 -2.98
CA PHE A 214 14.79 16.88 -1.87
C PHE A 214 13.37 17.43 -2.07
N ALA A 215 13.09 18.14 -3.17
CA ALA A 215 11.72 18.53 -3.49
C ALA A 215 10.85 17.29 -3.78
N TRP A 216 9.52 17.38 -3.66
CA TRP A 216 8.65 16.21 -3.91
C TRP A 216 8.74 15.68 -5.34
N ASN A 217 9.14 16.50 -6.33
CA ASN A 217 9.39 16.05 -7.69
C ASN A 217 10.87 15.70 -7.95
N GLY A 218 11.73 15.79 -6.93
CA GLY A 218 13.16 15.56 -6.98
C GLY A 218 13.56 14.09 -6.78
N ALA A 219 14.83 13.80 -7.05
CA ALA A 219 15.37 12.44 -7.02
C ALA A 219 15.27 11.77 -5.63
N LEU A 220 15.55 12.51 -4.54
CA LEU A 220 15.53 11.98 -3.17
C LEU A 220 14.18 12.18 -2.48
N GLY A 221 13.37 13.14 -2.91
CA GLY A 221 12.06 13.42 -2.31
C GLY A 221 10.98 12.40 -2.68
N PHE A 222 11.06 11.79 -3.87
CA PHE A 222 10.06 10.81 -4.32
C PHE A 222 10.66 9.61 -5.06
N TRP A 223 11.51 9.85 -6.08
CA TRP A 223 11.92 8.77 -7.00
C TRP A 223 12.79 7.70 -6.35
N PHE A 224 13.78 8.10 -5.55
CA PHE A 224 14.64 7.16 -4.84
C PHE A 224 13.83 6.31 -3.84
N PRO A 225 13.05 6.90 -2.90
CA PRO A 225 12.12 6.15 -2.04
C PRO A 225 11.20 5.20 -2.80
N LEU A 226 10.59 5.66 -3.90
CA LEU A 226 9.69 4.85 -4.72
C LEU A 226 10.39 3.61 -5.30
N VAL A 227 11.58 3.78 -5.88
CA VAL A 227 12.30 2.67 -6.52
C VAL A 227 12.76 1.65 -5.50
N ILE A 228 13.36 2.09 -4.39
CA ILE A 228 13.84 1.16 -3.36
C ILE A 228 12.67 0.45 -2.66
N PHE A 229 11.56 1.15 -2.46
CA PHE A 229 10.33 0.55 -1.93
C PHE A 229 9.77 -0.49 -2.91
N GLY A 230 9.68 -0.18 -4.20
CA GLY A 230 9.20 -1.11 -5.21
C GLY A 230 10.05 -2.39 -5.26
N ILE A 231 11.37 -2.27 -5.16
CA ILE A 231 12.27 -3.43 -5.08
C ILE A 231 12.00 -4.23 -3.80
N GLN A 232 11.94 -3.58 -2.63
CA GLN A 232 11.62 -4.24 -1.37
C GLN A 232 10.27 -4.97 -1.47
N PHE A 233 9.23 -4.29 -1.94
CA PHE A 233 7.88 -4.82 -2.04
C PHE A 233 7.82 -6.09 -2.89
N ILE A 234 8.46 -6.11 -4.06
CA ILE A 234 8.50 -7.31 -4.92
C ILE A 234 9.26 -8.46 -4.24
N VAL A 235 10.37 -8.17 -3.57
CA VAL A 235 11.16 -9.15 -2.84
C VAL A 235 10.34 -9.74 -1.66
N ASP A 236 9.73 -8.88 -0.86
CA ASP A 236 8.90 -9.25 0.28
C ASP A 236 7.69 -10.09 -0.15
N LEU A 237 6.99 -9.66 -1.20
CA LEU A 237 5.87 -10.40 -1.77
C LEU A 237 6.31 -11.79 -2.27
N TYR A 238 7.43 -11.89 -2.98
CA TYR A 238 7.95 -13.17 -3.47
C TYR A 238 8.17 -14.14 -2.30
N PHE A 239 8.84 -13.70 -1.23
CA PHE A 239 9.10 -14.57 -0.08
C PHE A 239 7.86 -14.87 0.76
N LEU A 240 6.92 -13.93 0.85
CA LEU A 240 5.62 -14.15 1.47
C LEU A 240 4.83 -15.26 0.74
N LEU A 241 4.76 -15.18 -0.59
CA LEU A 241 4.09 -16.20 -1.42
C LEU A 241 4.76 -17.57 -1.30
N ARG A 242 6.10 -17.62 -1.19
CA ARG A 242 6.82 -18.89 -0.95
C ARG A 242 6.58 -19.44 0.44
N ALA A 243 6.47 -18.59 1.47
CA ALA A 243 6.16 -19.04 2.81
C ALA A 243 4.75 -19.66 2.87
N ILE A 244 3.75 -18.98 2.28
CA ILE A 244 2.39 -19.51 2.11
C ILE A 244 2.40 -20.83 1.34
N GLN A 245 3.20 -20.95 0.28
CA GLN A 245 3.31 -22.19 -0.49
C GLN A 245 3.83 -23.35 0.36
N ARG A 246 4.87 -23.11 1.17
CA ARG A 246 5.46 -24.12 2.05
C ARG A 246 4.46 -24.62 3.09
N ASP A 247 3.66 -23.72 3.67
CA ASP A 247 2.63 -24.08 4.65
C ASP A 247 1.65 -25.12 4.08
N TYR A 248 1.09 -24.85 2.90
CA TYR A 248 0.11 -25.75 2.27
C TYR A 248 0.70 -27.04 1.69
N LEU A 249 2.01 -27.08 1.41
CA LEU A 249 2.66 -28.33 1.05
C LEU A 249 2.82 -29.22 2.28
N ASN A 250 3.25 -28.66 3.40
CA ASN A 250 3.41 -29.39 4.65
C ASN A 250 2.06 -29.89 5.21
N GLU A 251 0.98 -29.12 5.08
CA GLU A 251 -0.38 -29.56 5.46
C GLU A 251 -0.84 -30.77 4.63
N GLY A 252 -0.60 -30.76 3.32
CA GLY A 252 -0.97 -31.88 2.43
C GLY A 252 -0.09 -33.12 2.55
N GLU A 253 1.09 -33.03 3.17
CA GLU A 253 1.91 -34.19 3.54
C GLU A 253 1.48 -34.84 4.86
N MET A 254 0.66 -34.14 5.67
CA MET A 254 0.11 -34.65 6.94
C MET A 254 -1.31 -35.24 6.83
N GLU A 255 -1.98 -35.06 5.68
CA GLU A 255 -3.28 -35.68 5.32
C GLU A 255 -3.08 -36.99 4.55
#